data_AF-A0A6A7B8P5-F1
#
_entry.id   AF-A0A6A7B8P5-F1
#
_cell.length_a   1.000
_cell.length_b   1.000
_cell.length_c   1.000
_cell.angle_alpha   90.00
_cell.angle_beta   90.00
_cell.angle_gamma   90.00
#
_symmetry.space_group_name_H-M   'P 1'
#
loop_
_entity.id
_entity.type
_entity.pdbx_description
1 polymer ?
#
loop_
_entity_poly.entity_id
_entity_poly.type
_entity_poly.pdbx_seq_one_letter_code
_entity_poly.pdbx_strand_id
1 'polypeptide(L)' 'MTHGVLHPRNVLAEFHDGHIKVNGIVDWEAGGVYPEYWEYAKSLNTVSSVNGDDWCHYIPVKGI' A
#
# COMPACT_ATOMS: atom_id res chain seq x y z
N MET A 1 2.67 9.10 -11.43
CA MET A 1 1.37 8.42 -11.36
C MET A 1 1.32 7.70 -10.02
N THR A 2 0.27 7.92 -9.23
CA THR A 2 0.07 7.29 -7.92
C THR A 2 -1.18 6.42 -7.98
N HIS A 3 -1.23 5.38 -7.17
CA HIS A 3 -2.38 4.50 -6.95
C HIS A 3 -3.51 5.24 -6.25
N GLY A 4 -3.17 6.09 -5.26
CA GLY A 4 -4.15 6.94 -4.56
C GLY A 4 -4.89 6.26 -3.42
N VAL A 5 -4.88 4.92 -3.34
CA VAL A 5 -5.42 4.12 -2.21
C VAL A 5 -4.59 2.86 -1.95
N LEU A 6 -3.26 2.98 -1.85
CA LEU A 6 -2.40 1.81 -1.62
C LEU A 6 -2.51 1.28 -0.18
N HIS A 7 -3.09 0.07 -0.05
CA HIS A 7 -3.23 -0.67 1.20
C HIS A 7 -3.05 -2.20 0.95
N PRO A 8 -2.73 -3.02 1.96
CA PRO A 8 -2.45 -4.46 1.79
C PRO A 8 -3.51 -5.22 0.98
N ARG A 9 -4.80 -4.90 1.19
CA ARG A 9 -5.93 -5.54 0.47
C ARG A 9 -5.96 -5.25 -1.05
N ASN A 10 -5.20 -4.28 -1.53
CA ASN A 10 -5.08 -3.93 -2.96
C ASN A 10 -3.82 -4.52 -3.60
N VAL A 11 -3.04 -5.31 -2.84
CA VAL A 11 -1.84 -6.00 -3.33
C VAL A 11 -2.18 -7.48 -3.53
N LEU A 12 -2.05 -7.96 -4.76
CA LEU A 12 -2.11 -9.38 -5.06
C LEU A 12 -0.73 -9.99 -4.83
N ALA A 13 -0.64 -10.91 -3.88
CA ALA A 13 0.59 -11.63 -3.58
C ALA A 13 0.32 -13.13 -3.45
N GLU A 14 1.28 -13.93 -3.90
CA GLU A 14 1.29 -15.38 -3.74
C GLU A 14 2.48 -15.81 -2.89
N PHE A 15 2.26 -16.81 -2.02
CA PHE A 15 3.35 -17.48 -1.34
C PHE A 15 3.78 -18.70 -2.16
N HIS A 16 5.02 -18.69 -2.64
CA HIS A 16 5.57 -19.72 -3.51
C HIS A 16 6.99 -20.05 -3.05
N ASP A 17 7.28 -21.33 -2.81
CA ASP A 17 8.60 -21.85 -2.39
C ASP A 17 9.25 -21.07 -1.22
N GLY A 18 8.46 -20.73 -0.19
CA GLY A 18 8.96 -20.03 0.99
C GLY A 18 9.08 -18.50 0.82
N HIS A 19 8.76 -17.97 -0.36
CA HIS A 19 8.93 -16.57 -0.71
C HIS A 19 7.57 -15.93 -1.05
N ILE A 20 7.45 -14.63 -0.76
CA ILE A 20 6.30 -13.83 -1.19
C ILE A 20 6.62 -13.24 -2.56
N LYS A 21 5.74 -13.48 -3.54
CA LYS A 21 5.80 -12.87 -4.86
C LYS A 21 4.61 -11.95 -5.03
N VAL A 22 4.88 -10.67 -5.33
CA VAL A 22 3.84 -9.68 -5.63
C VAL A 22 3.47 -9.79 -7.10
N ASN A 23 2.22 -10.13 -7.38
CA ASN A 23 1.71 -10.37 -8.74
C ASN A 23 1.11 -9.11 -9.35
N GLY A 24 0.68 -8.15 -8.53
CA GLY A 24 0.15 -6.88 -9.03
C GLY A 24 -0.54 -6.03 -7.98
N ILE A 25 -0.94 -4.84 -8.40
CA ILE A 25 -1.77 -3.91 -7.63
C ILE A 25 -3.09 -3.77 -8.37
N VAL A 26 -4.19 -3.85 -7.64
CA VAL A 26 -5.57 -3.72 -8.14
C VAL A 26 -6.24 -2.49 -7.53
N ASP A 27 -7.45 -2.16 -8.00
CA ASP A 27 -8.27 -1.05 -7.48
C ASP A 27 -7.73 0.35 -7.82
N TRP A 28 -7.44 0.55 -9.11
CA TRP A 28 -6.86 1.79 -9.67
C TRP A 28 -7.86 2.93 -9.91
N GLU A 29 -9.10 2.83 -9.45
CA GLU A 29 -10.14 3.84 -9.73
C GLU A 29 -9.83 5.22 -9.13
N ALA A 30 -9.03 5.26 -8.06
CA ALA A 30 -8.50 6.49 -7.45
C ALA A 30 -7.11 6.89 -7.99
N GLY A 31 -6.61 6.19 -9.02
CA GLY A 31 -5.30 6.40 -9.61
C GLY A 31 -5.22 7.69 -10.42
N GLY A 32 -4.05 8.33 -10.41
CA GLY A 32 -3.88 9.59 -11.12
C GLY A 32 -2.49 10.21 -11.01
N VAL A 33 -2.38 11.46 -11.43
CA VAL A 33 -1.16 12.26 -11.28
C VAL A 33 -1.36 13.19 -10.08
N TYR A 34 -0.84 12.76 -8.94
CA TYR A 34 -0.84 13.51 -7.70
C TYR A 34 0.61 13.84 -7.30
N PRO A 35 0.83 14.75 -6.33
CA PRO A 35 2.16 15.05 -5.81
C PRO A 35 2.91 13.79 -5.30
N GLU A 36 4.24 13.84 -5.26
CA GLU A 36 5.09 12.69 -4.91
C GLU A 36 4.75 12.08 -3.54
N TYR A 37 4.43 12.93 -2.56
CA TYR A 37 4.05 12.51 -1.21
C TYR A 37 2.66 11.84 -1.13
N TRP A 38 1.86 11.88 -2.19
CA TRP A 38 0.44 11.52 -2.12
C TRP A 38 0.25 10.04 -1.77
N GLU A 39 1.05 9.14 -2.34
CA GLU A 39 0.94 7.71 -2.02
C GLU A 39 1.24 7.45 -0.54
N TYR A 40 2.29 8.08 -0.02
CA TYR A 40 2.65 8.00 1.40
C TYR A 40 1.50 8.46 2.30
N ALA A 41 0.92 9.63 2.01
CA ALA A 41 -0.21 10.15 2.77
C ALA A 41 -1.43 9.22 2.69
N LYS A 42 -1.69 8.61 1.53
CA LYS A 42 -2.85 7.74 1.32
C LYS A 42 -2.67 6.37 1.98
N SER A 43 -1.47 5.81 2.03
CA SER A 43 -1.19 4.55 2.73
C SER A 43 -1.47 4.61 4.23
N LEU A 44 -1.36 5.79 4.84
CA LEU A 44 -1.66 6.00 6.26
C LEU A 44 -3.17 6.06 6.58
N ASN A 45 -4.04 6.33 5.61
CA ASN A 45 -5.49 6.43 5.84
C ASN A 45 -6.16 5.09 6.14
N THR A 46 -5.46 3.98 5.92
CA THR A 46 -6.00 2.63 6.07
C THR A 46 -5.47 1.90 7.30
N VAL A 47 -4.67 2.58 8.12
CA VAL A 47 -4.16 2.05 9.38
C VAL A 47 -5.32 1.88 10.36
N SER A 48 -5.51 0.65 10.82
CA SER A 48 -6.54 0.24 11.75
C SER A 48 -6.03 0.28 13.20
N SER A 49 -6.92 0.55 14.14
CA SER A 49 -6.64 0.42 15.58
C SER A 49 -6.78 -1.03 16.09
N VAL A 50 -7.09 -1.98 15.20
CA VAL A 50 -7.25 -3.39 15.56
C VAL A 50 -5.88 -3.99 15.87
N ASN A 51 -5.79 -4.72 16.98
CA ASN A 51 -4.59 -5.46 17.35
C ASN A 51 -4.18 -6.42 16.22
N GLY A 52 -2.99 -6.20 15.66
CA GLY A 52 -2.42 -7.01 14.58
C GLY A 52 -2.27 -6.31 13.23
N ASP A 53 -2.79 -5.08 13.08
CA ASP A 53 -2.43 -4.26 11.92
C ASP A 53 -1.01 -3.69 12.08
N ASP A 54 -0.09 -4.21 11.29
CA ASP A 54 1.32 -3.81 11.27
C ASP A 54 1.70 -3.02 10.00
N TRP A 55 0.72 -2.67 9.15
CA TRP A 55 0.97 -2.00 7.87
C TRP A 55 1.79 -0.73 8.04
N CYS A 56 1.45 0.09 9.04
CA CYS A 56 2.13 1.36 9.31
C CYS A 56 3.62 1.20 9.62
N HIS A 57 4.07 0.03 10.09
CA HIS A 57 5.47 -0.25 10.38
C HIS A 57 6.31 -0.47 9.11
N TYR A 58 5.67 -0.77 7.98
CA TYR A 58 6.36 -0.99 6.69
C TYR A 58 6.25 0.20 5.74
N ILE A 59 5.60 1.30 6.15
CA ILE A 59 5.56 2.54 5.38
C ILE A 59 6.88 3.31 5.59
N PRO A 60 7.47 3.92 4.54
CA PRO A 60 8.69 4.72 4.68
C PRO A 60 8.57 5.82 5.74
N VAL A 61 9.62 6.04 6.54
CA VAL A 61 9.61 7.05 7.62
C VAL A 61 9.59 8.50 7.08
N LYS A 62 9.93 8.69 5.80
CA LYS A 62 9.79 9.95 5.07
C LYS A 62 8.98 9.70 3.80
N GLY A 63 7.94 10.51 3.60
CA GLY A 63 7.39 10.72 2.25
C GLY A 63 8.50 11.26 1.35
N ILE A 64 8.60 10.72 0.14
CA ILE A 64 9.56 11.14 -0.88
C ILE A 64 9.24 12.57 -1.30
#